data_AF-A0A450WMM2-F1
#
_entry.id   AF-A0A450WMM2-F1
#
_cell.length_a   1.000
_cell.length_b   1.000
_cell.length_c   1.000
_cell.angle_alpha   90.00
_cell.angle_beta   90.00
_cell.angle_gamma   90.00
#
_symmetry.space_group_name_H-M   'P 1'
#
loop_
_entity.id
_entity.type
_entity.pdbx_description
1 polymer ?
#
loop_
_entity_poly.entity_id
_entity_poly.type
_entity_poly.pdbx_seq_one_letter_code
_entity_poly.pdbx_strand_id
1 'polypeptide(L)'
;MKVEEIKNDIDASLKVGDKYEMVEEFLKKNHMLYDFDYHQSRFQARPDSEEKDVRNIAIYIYTDIDRQFAKAHVERVYTGL
;
A
#
# COMPACT_ATOMS: atom_id res chain seq x y z
N MET A 1 6.59 -10.66 6.96
CA MET A 1 6.85 -9.62 5.94
C MET A 1 7.43 -8.40 6.64
N LYS A 2 8.58 -7.90 6.19
CA LYS A 2 9.25 -6.70 6.74
C LYS A 2 8.88 -5.47 5.92
N VAL A 3 8.93 -4.28 6.53
CA VAL A 3 8.70 -3.00 5.84
C VAL A 3 9.57 -2.86 4.59
N GLU A 4 10.84 -3.24 4.67
CA GLU A 4 11.77 -3.19 3.55
C GLU A 4 11.38 -4.11 2.38
N GLU A 5 10.82 -5.29 2.68
CA GLU A 5 10.36 -6.22 1.64
C GLU A 5 9.20 -5.59 0.86
N ILE A 6 8.24 -5.00 1.57
CA ILE A 6 7.08 -4.34 0.96
C ILE A 6 7.50 -3.14 0.11
N LYS A 7 8.45 -2.33 0.58
CA LYS A 7 9.00 -1.22 -0.19
C LYS A 7 9.65 -1.71 -1.47
N ASN A 8 10.49 -2.75 -1.39
CA ASN A 8 11.14 -3.35 -2.54
C ASN A 8 10.11 -3.91 -3.55
N ASP A 9 9.05 -4.55 -3.06
CA ASP A 9 7.99 -5.12 -3.90
C ASP A 9 7.20 -4.02 -4.62
N ILE A 10 6.90 -2.91 -3.93
CA ILE A 10 6.27 -1.73 -4.53
C ILE A 10 7.18 -1.14 -5.61
N ASP A 11 8.45 -0.89 -5.29
CA ASP A 11 9.41 -0.27 -6.22
C ASP A 11 9.69 -1.16 -7.45
N ALA A 12 9.59 -2.49 -7.29
CA ALA A 12 9.75 -3.44 -8.38
C ALA A 12 8.48 -3.57 -9.27
N SER A 13 7.30 -3.35 -8.69
CA SER A 13 6.02 -3.63 -9.36
C SER A 13 5.31 -2.39 -9.90
N LEU A 14 5.48 -1.24 -9.26
CA LEU A 14 4.76 0.00 -9.57
C LEU A 14 5.73 1.09 -10.03
N LYS A 15 5.34 1.81 -11.08
CA LYS A 15 6.06 2.95 -11.64
C LYS A 15 5.17 4.18 -11.63
N VAL A 16 5.78 5.34 -11.41
CA VAL A 16 5.07 6.63 -11.46
C VAL A 16 4.33 6.76 -12.80
N GLY A 17 3.03 7.04 -12.73
CA GLY A 17 2.14 7.07 -13.90
C GLY A 17 1.33 5.78 -14.13
N ASP A 18 1.60 4.70 -13.41
CA ASP A 18 0.79 3.47 -13.51
C ASP A 18 -0.64 3.75 -13.06
N LYS A 19 -1.62 3.22 -13.79
CA LYS A 19 -3.03 3.47 -13.48
C LYS A 19 -3.45 2.84 -12.15
N TYR A 20 -4.50 3.37 -11.53
CA TYR A 20 -5.02 2.84 -10.26
C TYR A 20 -5.34 1.34 -10.31
N GLU A 21 -5.76 0.80 -11.46
CA GLU A 21 -6.03 -0.63 -11.61
C GLU A 21 -4.77 -1.49 -11.38
N MET A 22 -3.60 -1.00 -11.80
CA MET A 22 -2.32 -1.69 -11.58
C MET A 22 -1.96 -1.72 -10.09
N VAL A 23 -2.30 -0.64 -9.37
CA VAL A 23 -2.13 -0.58 -7.91
C VAL A 23 -3.05 -1.58 -7.23
N GLU A 24 -4.32 -1.67 -7.64
CA GLU A 24 -5.24 -2.67 -7.11
C GLU A 24 -4.80 -4.10 -7.39
N GLU A 25 -4.31 -4.39 -8.59
CA GLU A 25 -3.78 -5.71 -8.96
C GLU A 25 -2.57 -6.07 -8.10
N PHE A 26 -1.66 -5.12 -7.87
CA PHE A 26 -0.54 -5.31 -6.94
C PHE A 26 -1.02 -5.66 -5.52
N LEU A 27 -1.98 -4.91 -4.99
CA LEU A 27 -2.51 -5.14 -3.64
C LEU A 27 -3.20 -6.51 -3.51
N LYS A 28 -4.00 -6.90 -4.50
CA LYS A 28 -4.66 -8.22 -4.55
C LYS A 28 -3.64 -9.35 -4.65
N LYS A 29 -2.65 -9.24 -5.54
CA LYS A 29 -1.63 -10.26 -5.75
C LYS A 29 -0.79 -10.52 -4.50
N ASN A 30 -0.56 -9.49 -3.70
CA ASN A 30 0.21 -9.58 -2.46
C ASN A 30 -0.65 -9.84 -1.21
N HIS A 31 -1.92 -10.25 -1.38
CA HIS A 31 -2.84 -10.55 -0.28
C HIS A 31 -2.92 -9.40 0.76
N MET A 32 -3.08 -8.17 0.28
CA MET A 32 -3.25 -7.00 1.14
C MET A 32 -4.73 -6.66 1.29
N LEU A 33 -5.14 -6.34 2.52
CA LEU A 33 -6.42 -5.68 2.77
C LEU A 33 -6.26 -4.20 2.44
N TYR A 34 -7.20 -3.64 1.68
CA TYR A 34 -7.10 -2.24 1.26
C TYR A 34 -8.45 -1.56 1.11
N ASP A 35 -8.44 -0.24 1.22
CA ASP A 35 -9.55 0.66 0.88
C ASP A 35 -9.00 1.92 0.19
N PHE A 36 -9.83 2.59 -0.62
CA PHE A 36 -9.45 3.82 -1.30
C PHE A 36 -10.06 5.04 -0.64
N ASP A 37 -9.21 5.92 -0.12
CA ASP A 37 -9.59 7.22 0.42
C ASP A 37 -9.68 8.24 -0.72
N TYR A 38 -10.91 8.55 -1.13
CA TYR A 38 -11.19 9.54 -2.17
C TYR A 38 -10.81 10.96 -1.78
N HIS A 39 -10.81 11.31 -0.49
CA HIS A 39 -10.47 12.66 -0.03
C HIS A 39 -8.96 12.90 -0.07
N GLN A 40 -8.17 11.87 0.23
CA GLN A 40 -6.71 11.95 0.23
C GLN A 40 -6.07 11.37 -1.05
N SER A 41 -6.90 10.91 -2.00
CA SER A 41 -6.48 10.26 -3.24
C SER A 41 -5.42 9.20 -3.00
N ARG A 42 -5.69 8.26 -2.09
CA ARG A 42 -4.74 7.20 -1.73
C ARG A 42 -5.41 5.88 -1.38
N PHE A 43 -4.73 4.78 -1.69
CA PHE A 43 -5.03 3.50 -1.07
C PHE A 43 -4.45 3.46 0.34
N GLN A 44 -5.26 2.98 1.28
CA GLN A 44 -4.83 2.59 2.61
C GLN A 44 -4.85 1.07 2.65
N ALA A 45 -3.68 0.47 2.78
CA ALA A 45 -3.52 -0.97 2.73
C ALA A 45 -2.71 -1.49 3.93
N ARG A 46 -2.91 -2.76 4.23
CA ARG A 46 -2.11 -3.52 5.20
C ARG A 46 -2.03 -4.99 4.77
N PRO A 47 -1.00 -5.74 5.21
CA PRO A 47 -0.96 -7.18 4.98
C PRO A 47 -2.17 -7.89 5.62
N ASP A 48 -2.76 -8.86 4.93
CA ASP A 48 -3.75 -9.75 5.51
C ASP A 48 -3.06 -10.83 6.36
N SER A 49 -2.73 -10.48 7.60
CA SER A 49 -2.01 -11.38 8.51
C SER A 49 -2.51 -11.21 9.95
N GLU A 50 -2.55 -12.32 10.68
CA GLU A 50 -2.81 -12.34 12.12
C GLU A 50 -1.55 -12.08 12.95
N GLU A 51 -0.35 -12.18 12.35
CA GLU A 51 0.91 -11.94 13.03
C GLU A 51 1.03 -10.45 13.41
N LYS A 52 1.12 -10.16 14.71
CA LYS A 52 1.06 -8.79 15.26
C LYS A 52 2.08 -7.85 14.61
N ASP A 53 3.30 -8.32 14.38
CA ASP A 53 4.37 -7.51 13.79
C ASP A 53 4.13 -7.15 12.32
N VAL A 54 3.39 -8.00 11.60
CA VAL A 54 3.04 -7.84 10.20
C VAL A 54 1.75 -7.03 10.04
N ARG A 55 0.76 -7.29 10.90
CA ARG A 55 -0.52 -6.58 10.95
C ARG A 55 -0.37 -5.09 11.27
N ASN A 56 0.69 -4.73 11.99
CA ASN A 56 1.02 -3.36 12.37
C ASN A 56 1.77 -2.60 11.26
N ILE A 57 1.72 -3.06 10.01
CA ILE A 57 2.28 -2.32 8.88
C ILE A 57 1.16 -1.61 8.13
N ALA A 58 1.29 -0.30 7.99
CA ALA A 58 0.42 0.52 7.16
C ALA A 58 1.14 0.89 5.86
N ILE A 59 0.40 0.79 4.75
CA ILE A 59 0.86 1.08 3.40
C ILE A 59 -0.08 2.14 2.83
N TYR A 60 0.49 3.27 2.42
CA TYR A 60 -0.23 4.36 1.78
C TYR A 60 0.26 4.54 0.36
N ILE A 61 -0.59 4.30 -0.64
CA ILE A 61 -0.25 4.47 -2.05
C ILE A 61 -1.04 5.65 -2.59
N TYR A 62 -0.34 6.75 -2.86
CA TYR A 62 -0.94 8.01 -3.32
C TYR A 62 -1.06 8.01 -4.85
N THR A 63 -2.20 8.51 -5.33
CA THR A 63 -2.44 8.76 -6.74
C THR A 63 -2.52 10.26 -7.04
N ASP A 64 -2.27 10.64 -8.29
CA ASP A 64 -2.50 12.01 -8.77
C ASP A 64 -3.97 12.27 -9.15
N ILE A 65 -4.23 13.42 -9.78
CA ILE A 65 -5.58 13.84 -10.21
C ILE A 65 -6.19 12.92 -11.28
N ASP A 66 -5.34 12.24 -12.06
CA ASP A 66 -5.74 11.30 -13.11
C ASP A 66 -5.81 9.85 -12.58
N ARG A 67 -5.71 9.67 -11.25
CA ARG A 67 -5.67 8.38 -10.55
C ARG A 67 -4.51 7.50 -11.00
N GLN A 68 -3.35 8.10 -11.21
CA GLN A 68 -2.11 7.39 -11.51
C GLN A 68 -1.22 7.36 -10.28
N PHE A 69 -0.51 6.26 -10.08
CA PHE A 69 0.46 6.08 -8.99
C PHE A 69 1.48 7.21 -9.00
N ALA A 70 1.61 7.87 -7.85
CA ALA A 70 2.55 8.97 -7.66
C ALA A 70 3.67 8.60 -6.70
N LYS A 71 3.34 8.00 -5.54
CA LYS A 71 4.30 7.60 -4.51
C LYS A 71 3.68 6.61 -3.53
N ALA A 72 4.52 5.87 -2.82
CA ALA A 72 4.12 5.04 -1.70
C ALA A 72 4.80 5.47 -0.40
N HIS A 73 4.14 5.23 0.73
CA HIS A 73 4.69 5.34 2.07
C HIS A 73 4.37 4.06 2.85
N VAL A 74 5.38 3.46 3.47
CA VAL A 74 5.20 2.24 4.27
C VAL A 74 5.79 2.51 5.65
N GLU A 75 4.98 2.30 6.68
CA GLU A 75 5.37 2.53 8.08
C GLU A 75 4.83 1.45 9.01
N ARG A 76 5.50 1.28 10.17
CA ARG A 76 4.95 0.48 11.27
C ARG A 76 4.09 1.38 12.15
N VAL A 77 2.83 1.03 12.26
CA VAL A 77 1.88 1.65 13.17
C VAL A 77 1.81 0.86 14.47
N TYR A 78 2.25 1.48 15.55
CA TYR A 78 2.06 0.95 16.89
C TYR A 78 0.70 1.43 17.39
N THR A 79 -0.34 0.62 17.23
CA THR A 79 -1.62 0.85 17.92
C THR A 79 -1.43 0.51 19.39
N GLY A 80 -0.84 1.45 20.14
CA GLY A 80 -0.77 1.40 21.59
C GLY A 80 -2.02 2.04 22.19
N LEU A 81 -3.05 1.23 22.38
CA LEU A 81 -4.12 1.47 23.37
C LEU A 81 -4.33 0.17 24.16
#